data_AF-A0A0D0HFD8-F1
#
_entry.id   AF-A0A0D0HFD8-F1
#
_cell.length_a   1.000
_cell.length_b   1.000
_cell.length_c   1.000
_cell.angle_alpha   90.00
_cell.angle_beta   90.00
_cell.angle_gamma   90.00
#
_symmetry.space_group_name_H-M   'P 1'
#
loop_
_entity.id
_entity.type
_entity.pdbx_description
1 polymer ?
#
loop_
_entity_poly.entity_id
_entity_poly.type
_entity_poly.pdbx_seq_one_letter_code
_entity_poly.pdbx_strand_id
1 'polypeptide(L)'
;MLVSGVLSDNVRLRYRNYTLYLQADDHTLYLIPIVNDKKKLNDYSLSFSTFNGGEETITDALVTVKGPNVYLVTAHKDAVRGYNQPGVVTTKTYRLFAGGEAEWTYYFAPVAEGKYAEQQDYTVERALSETAKGLH
;
A
#
# COMPACT_ATOMS: atom_id res chain seq x y z
N MET A 1 -9.01 -8.49 9.04
CA MET A 1 -9.16 -7.25 9.85
C MET A 1 -8.02 -6.30 9.52
N LEU A 2 -8.31 -5.09 9.05
CA LEU A 2 -7.29 -4.04 8.87
C LEU A 2 -7.20 -3.24 10.17
N VAL A 3 -6.01 -3.16 10.75
CA VAL A 3 -5.77 -2.28 11.91
C VAL A 3 -5.00 -1.06 11.42
N SER A 4 -5.51 0.13 11.72
CA SER A 4 -4.86 1.39 11.40
C SER A 4 -4.63 2.20 12.67
N GLY A 5 -3.43 2.78 12.79
CA GLY A 5 -3.07 3.76 13.80
C GLY A 5 -2.68 5.07 13.14
N VAL A 6 -3.08 6.20 13.73
CA VAL A 6 -2.64 7.53 13.28
C VAL A 6 -1.54 8.03 14.20
N LEU A 7 -0.38 8.33 13.64
CA LEU A 7 0.67 9.09 14.31
C LEU A 7 0.64 10.51 13.71
N SER A 8 0.43 11.53 14.55
CA SER A 8 0.61 12.93 14.12
C SER A 8 1.82 13.52 14.81
N ASP A 9 2.80 13.94 14.03
CA ASP A 9 3.86 14.84 14.49
C ASP A 9 3.49 16.24 13.99
N ASN A 10 2.82 17.02 14.85
CA ASN A 10 2.16 18.31 14.53
C ASN A 10 0.86 18.17 13.69
N VAL A 11 -0.11 19.09 13.88
CA VAL A 11 -1.50 18.94 13.37
C VAL A 11 -1.58 18.87 11.83
N ARG A 12 -0.55 19.41 11.14
CA ARG A 12 -0.44 19.46 9.68
C ARG A 12 0.08 18.16 9.04
N LEU A 13 0.89 17.37 9.73
CA LEU A 13 1.47 16.14 9.21
C LEU A 13 0.86 14.93 9.93
N ARG A 14 0.38 13.98 9.14
CA ARG A 14 -0.35 12.80 9.56
C ARG A 14 0.20 11.60 8.83
N TYR A 15 0.64 10.64 9.63
CA TYR A 15 1.04 9.32 9.16
C TYR A 15 -0.05 8.35 9.58
N ARG A 16 -0.59 7.58 8.63
CA ARG A 16 -1.39 6.40 8.97
C ARG A 16 -0.49 5.20 8.83
N ASN A 17 -0.30 4.48 9.93
CA ASN A 17 0.39 3.21 9.93
C ASN A 17 -0.64 2.10 9.86
N TYR A 18 -0.59 1.31 8.80
CA TYR A 18 -1.44 0.16 8.58
C TYR A 18 -0.69 -1.12 8.89
N THR A 19 -1.29 -1.97 9.71
CA THR A 19 -0.85 -3.35 9.94
C THR A 19 -2.00 -4.28 9.52
N LEU A 20 -1.67 -5.29 8.72
CA LEU A 20 -2.64 -6.15 8.06
C LEU A 20 -2.78 -7.46 8.83
N TYR A 21 -4.01 -7.81 9.20
CA TYR A 21 -4.31 -9.10 9.84
C TYR A 21 -5.40 -9.85 9.06
N LEU A 22 -5.24 -11.17 8.93
CA LEU A 22 -6.30 -12.07 8.50
C LEU A 22 -6.85 -12.81 9.72
N GLN A 23 -8.17 -12.84 9.88
CA GLN A 23 -8.81 -13.72 10.86
C GLN A 23 -9.28 -14.97 10.11
N ALA A 24 -8.84 -16.14 10.54
CA ALA A 24 -9.32 -17.42 10.02
C ALA A 24 -10.62 -17.86 10.72
N ASP A 25 -11.23 -18.93 10.22
CA ASP A 25 -12.51 -19.46 10.72
C ASP A 25 -12.44 -19.92 12.19
N ASP A 26 -11.25 -20.35 12.63
CA ASP A 26 -10.95 -20.72 14.02
C ASP A 26 -10.68 -19.51 14.94
N HIS A 27 -10.89 -18.29 14.44
CA HIS A 27 -10.59 -17.01 15.06
C HIS A 27 -9.09 -16.69 15.25
N THR A 28 -8.18 -17.51 14.74
CA THR A 28 -6.74 -17.20 14.76
C THR A 28 -6.46 -15.94 13.94
N LEU A 29 -5.68 -15.02 14.50
CA LEU A 29 -5.24 -13.80 13.83
C LEU A 29 -3.83 -13.97 13.27
N TYR A 30 -3.72 -13.95 11.95
CA TYR A 30 -2.45 -13.99 11.23
C TYR A 30 -2.02 -12.58 10.88
N LEU A 31 -0.84 -12.16 11.34
CA LEU A 31 -0.16 -10.96 10.85
C LEU A 31 0.30 -11.22 9.40
N ILE A 32 -0.04 -10.32 8.49
CA ILE A 32 0.27 -10.45 7.06
C ILE A 32 1.44 -9.51 6.71
N PRO A 33 2.67 -10.03 6.50
CA PRO A 33 3.78 -9.23 6.00
C PRO A 33 3.56 -8.77 4.55
N ILE A 34 4.19 -7.65 4.21
CA ILE A 34 4.28 -7.11 2.86
C ILE A 34 5.72 -7.32 2.38
N VAL A 35 5.90 -8.28 1.48
CA VAL A 35 7.20 -8.62 0.88
C VAL A 35 7.58 -7.52 -0.12
N ASN A 36 8.80 -7.01 -0.04
CA ASN A 36 9.30 -5.96 -0.91
C ASN A 36 9.76 -6.51 -2.27
N ASP A 37 10.34 -7.72 -2.27
CA ASP A 37 10.80 -8.44 -3.46
C ASP A 37 10.34 -9.90 -3.41
N LYS A 38 9.54 -10.31 -4.41
CA LYS A 38 9.03 -11.69 -4.52
C LYS A 38 10.10 -12.77 -4.56
N LYS A 39 11.36 -12.44 -4.90
CA LYS A 39 12.50 -13.37 -4.91
C LYS A 39 13.22 -13.46 -3.57
N LYS A 40 12.95 -12.56 -2.64
CA LYS A 40 13.59 -12.46 -1.33
C LYS A 40 12.52 -12.31 -0.26
N LEU A 41 11.90 -13.43 0.11
CA LEU A 41 10.79 -13.43 1.05
C LEU A 41 11.18 -12.81 2.40
N ASN A 42 12.44 -12.93 2.84
CA ASN A 42 12.98 -12.32 4.05
C ASN A 42 13.11 -10.78 4.02
N ASP A 43 12.91 -10.14 2.86
CA ASP A 43 12.82 -8.68 2.73
C ASP A 43 11.34 -8.27 2.77
N TYR A 44 10.86 -7.96 3.97
CA TYR A 44 9.45 -7.64 4.22
C TYR A 44 9.27 -6.52 5.23
N SER A 45 8.09 -5.90 5.14
CA SER A 45 7.60 -4.92 6.10
C SER A 45 6.36 -5.46 6.81
N LEU A 46 6.24 -5.24 8.12
CA LEU A 46 5.04 -5.61 8.90
C LEU A 46 3.99 -4.49 8.94
N SER A 47 4.37 -3.29 8.49
CA SER A 47 3.51 -2.13 8.45
C SER A 47 3.79 -1.30 7.20
N PHE A 48 2.76 -0.60 6.73
CA PHE A 48 2.87 0.42 5.70
C PHE A 48 2.46 1.78 6.26
N SER A 49 3.26 2.80 6.00
CA SER A 49 3.03 4.17 6.47
C SER A 49 2.58 5.07 5.32
N THR A 50 1.45 5.73 5.48
CA THR A 50 1.04 6.84 4.60
C THR A 50 1.74 8.12 5.02
N PHE A 51 1.76 9.08 4.10
CA PHE A 51 2.32 10.40 4.36
C PHE A 51 1.51 11.47 3.64
N ASN A 52 1.21 12.57 4.34
CA ASN A 52 0.69 13.79 3.74
C ASN A 52 1.69 14.95 3.92
N GLY A 53 1.75 15.84 2.94
CA GLY A 53 2.60 17.02 2.95
C GLY A 53 1.88 18.29 3.41
N GLY A 54 0.89 18.16 4.30
CA GLY A 54 -0.05 19.22 4.65
C GLY A 54 -1.41 18.99 3.98
N GLU A 55 -1.69 19.70 2.90
CA GLU A 55 -2.98 19.63 2.18
C GLU A 55 -3.04 18.49 1.16
N GLU A 56 -1.89 17.97 0.74
CA GLU A 56 -1.81 16.90 -0.24
C GLU A 56 -1.33 15.58 0.36
N THR A 57 -1.93 14.48 -0.08
CA THR A 57 -1.45 13.12 0.21
C THR A 57 -0.29 12.79 -0.70
N ILE A 58 0.84 12.39 -0.11
CA ILE A 58 2.07 12.05 -0.83
C ILE A 58 2.21 10.53 -0.96
N THR A 59 1.73 9.77 0.01
CA THR A 59 1.77 8.31 -0.01
C THR A 59 0.50 7.76 0.60
N ASP A 60 -0.15 6.84 -0.09
CA ASP A 60 -1.37 6.19 0.39
C ASP A 60 -1.50 4.75 -0.12
N ALA A 61 -2.46 4.02 0.43
CA ALA A 61 -2.74 2.64 0.06
C ALA A 61 -4.23 2.32 0.02
N LEU A 62 -4.57 1.34 -0.81
CA LEU A 62 -5.90 0.78 -0.97
C LEU A 62 -5.82 -0.74 -0.89
N VAL A 63 -6.67 -1.35 -0.07
CA VAL A 63 -6.94 -2.79 -0.12
C VAL A 63 -8.21 -3.00 -0.95
N THR A 64 -8.16 -3.89 -1.94
CA THR A 64 -9.31 -4.18 -2.80
C THR A 64 -9.41 -5.67 -3.11
N VAL A 65 -10.63 -6.13 -3.36
CA VAL A 65 -10.93 -7.53 -3.73
C VAL A 65 -11.41 -7.54 -5.18
N LYS A 66 -10.83 -8.41 -6.01
CA LYS A 66 -11.20 -8.61 -7.41
C LYS A 66 -11.26 -10.10 -7.71
N GLY A 67 -12.47 -10.59 -7.97
CA GLY A 67 -12.72 -12.02 -8.06
C GLY A 67 -12.26 -12.74 -6.79
N PRO A 68 -11.43 -13.81 -6.89
CA PRO A 68 -10.91 -14.54 -5.74
C PRO A 68 -9.69 -13.88 -5.09
N ASN A 69 -9.17 -12.80 -5.67
CA ASN A 69 -7.89 -12.22 -5.27
C ASN A 69 -8.08 -11.00 -4.36
N VAL A 70 -7.24 -10.91 -3.33
CA VAL A 70 -7.10 -9.71 -2.50
C VAL A 70 -5.82 -8.99 -2.92
N TYR A 71 -5.91 -7.70 -3.16
CA TYR A 71 -4.82 -6.85 -3.57
C TYR A 71 -4.59 -5.71 -2.57
N LEU A 72 -3.32 -5.39 -2.35
CA LEU A 72 -2.88 -4.14 -1.74
C LEU A 72 -2.25 -3.31 -2.85
N VAL A 73 -2.76 -2.10 -3.08
CA VAL A 73 -2.17 -1.13 -3.99
C VAL A 73 -1.63 0.02 -3.17
N THR A 74 -0.37 0.36 -3.39
CA THR A 74 0.27 1.53 -2.76
C THR A 74 0.58 2.55 -3.85
N ALA A 75 0.51 3.84 -3.51
CA ALA A 75 0.86 4.93 -4.39
C ALA A 75 1.78 5.91 -3.67
N HIS A 76 2.73 6.48 -4.39
CA HIS A 76 3.66 7.48 -3.91
C HIS A 76 3.85 8.57 -4.96
N LYS A 77 3.73 9.84 -4.56
CA LYS A 77 4.07 11.01 -5.37
C LYS A 77 5.50 11.44 -5.09
N ASP A 78 6.33 11.51 -6.12
CA ASP A 78 7.65 12.11 -6.05
C ASP A 78 7.53 13.62 -5.83
N ALA A 79 7.91 14.08 -4.63
CA ALA A 79 7.77 15.46 -4.19
C ALA A 79 9.11 16.22 -4.15
N VAL A 80 10.08 15.89 -5.01
CA VAL A 80 11.40 16.56 -5.07
C VAL A 80 11.29 18.10 -5.22
N ARG A 81 10.24 18.61 -5.87
CA ARG A 81 10.00 20.06 -6.03
C ARG A 81 9.17 20.69 -4.91
N GLY A 82 8.76 19.90 -3.91
CA GLY A 82 7.88 20.31 -2.81
C GLY A 82 6.53 19.59 -2.83
N TYR A 83 5.87 19.53 -1.66
CA TYR A 83 4.66 18.72 -1.48
C TYR A 83 3.45 19.21 -2.28
N ASN A 84 3.33 20.51 -2.52
CA ASN A 84 2.22 21.11 -3.27
C ASN A 84 2.56 21.32 -4.75
N GLN A 85 3.63 20.71 -5.23
CA GLN A 85 4.00 20.74 -6.64
C GLN A 85 3.54 19.45 -7.33
N PRO A 86 3.24 19.50 -8.65
CA PRO A 86 3.07 18.32 -9.45
C PRO A 86 4.31 17.41 -9.34
N GLY A 87 4.06 16.11 -9.34
CA GLY A 87 5.09 15.09 -9.24
C GLY A 87 4.67 13.84 -9.97
N VAL A 88 5.64 13.03 -10.36
CA VAL A 88 5.40 11.68 -10.87
C VAL A 88 4.75 10.85 -9.77
N VAL A 89 3.69 10.11 -10.11
CA VAL A 89 3.08 9.15 -9.17
C VAL A 89 3.44 7.73 -9.57
N THR A 90 4.01 6.97 -8.65
CA THR A 90 4.30 5.54 -8.83
C THR A 90 3.35 4.70 -8.01
N THR A 91 2.94 3.55 -8.55
CA THR A 91 2.13 2.56 -7.83
C THR A 91 2.84 1.22 -7.74
N LYS A 92 2.63 0.51 -6.62
CA LYS A 92 3.01 -0.91 -6.49
C LYS A 92 1.77 -1.71 -6.09
N THR A 93 1.53 -2.79 -6.81
CA THR A 93 0.44 -3.72 -6.57
C THR A 93 0.99 -5.01 -6.01
N TYR A 94 0.45 -5.41 -4.87
CA TYR A 94 0.73 -6.67 -4.21
C TYR A 94 -0.53 -7.54 -4.24
N ARG A 95 -0.35 -8.85 -4.39
CA ARG A 95 -1.43 -9.83 -4.24
C ARG A 95 -1.22 -10.61 -2.95
N LEU A 96 -2.31 -10.93 -2.24
CA LEU A 96 -2.29 -11.82 -1.10
C LEU A 96 -2.08 -13.25 -1.58
N PHE A 97 -1.06 -13.92 -1.05
CA PHE A 97 -0.81 -15.33 -1.27
C PHE A 97 -1.05 -16.11 0.01
N ALA A 98 -1.47 -17.36 -0.15
CA ALA A 98 -1.47 -18.37 0.89
C ALA A 98 -0.43 -19.43 0.48
N GLY A 99 0.51 -19.72 1.36
CA GLY A 99 1.56 -20.70 1.08
C GLY A 99 2.71 -20.56 2.06
N GLY A 100 3.05 -21.66 2.74
CA GLY A 100 4.18 -21.73 3.67
C GLY A 100 5.54 -21.73 2.97
N GLU A 101 5.70 -20.95 1.89
CA GLU A 101 6.97 -20.76 1.18
C GLU A 101 7.98 -19.95 2.01
N ALA A 102 7.49 -19.30 3.07
CA ALA A 102 8.25 -18.72 4.17
C ALA A 102 7.57 -19.10 5.51
N GLU A 103 8.11 -18.68 6.65
CA GLU A 103 7.51 -18.89 7.99
C GLU A 103 6.09 -18.28 8.17
N TRP A 104 5.47 -17.76 7.10
CA TRP A 104 4.17 -17.10 7.10
C TRP A 104 3.13 -17.90 6.33
N THR A 105 1.95 -18.04 6.93
CA THR A 105 0.79 -18.67 6.29
C THR A 105 0.22 -17.81 5.16
N TYR A 106 0.24 -16.48 5.34
CA TYR A 106 -0.26 -15.49 4.40
C TYR A 106 0.74 -14.35 4.24
N TYR A 107 0.87 -13.79 3.04
CA TYR A 107 1.75 -12.65 2.76
C TYR A 107 1.30 -11.89 1.51
N PHE A 108 1.56 -10.59 1.48
CA PHE A 108 1.46 -9.79 0.25
C PHE A 108 2.78 -9.84 -0.51
N ALA A 109 2.74 -10.17 -1.80
CA ALA A 109 3.93 -10.14 -2.67
C ALA A 109 3.66 -9.29 -3.93
N PRO A 110 4.69 -8.57 -4.44
CA PRO A 110 4.52 -7.65 -5.56
C PRO A 110 4.23 -8.41 -6.85
N VAL A 111 3.24 -7.93 -7.58
CA VAL A 111 2.80 -8.52 -8.87
C VAL A 111 2.85 -7.54 -10.03
N ALA A 112 2.78 -6.23 -9.77
CA ALA A 112 2.87 -5.20 -10.79
C ALA A 112 3.35 -3.86 -10.20
N GLU A 113 3.88 -3.02 -11.08
CA GLU A 113 4.23 -1.62 -10.78
C GLU A 113 3.64 -0.72 -11.87
N GLY A 114 3.28 0.50 -11.49
CA GLY A 114 2.74 1.51 -12.37
C GLY A 114 3.46 2.84 -12.21
N LYS A 115 3.40 3.66 -13.25
CA LYS A 115 3.97 5.01 -13.25
C LYS A 115 3.06 5.95 -14.04
N TYR A 116 2.74 7.07 -13.44
CA TYR A 116 1.94 8.14 -14.00
C TYR A 116 2.83 9.38 -14.12
N ALA A 117 2.80 10.00 -15.30
CA ALA A 117 3.61 11.19 -15.58
C ALA A 117 3.20 12.36 -14.69
N GLU A 118 4.12 13.31 -14.51
CA GLU A 118 3.86 14.56 -13.81
C GLU A 118 2.72 15.31 -14.52
N GLN A 119 1.62 15.52 -13.82
CA GLN A 119 0.46 16.26 -14.32
C GLN A 119 -0.13 17.11 -13.20
N GLN A 120 -0.57 18.31 -13.56
CA GLN A 120 -1.29 19.20 -12.66
C GLN A 120 -2.55 18.50 -12.11
N ASP A 121 -2.78 18.62 -10.81
CA ASP A 121 -3.93 18.04 -10.08
C ASP A 121 -4.06 16.50 -10.17
N TYR A 122 -2.97 15.80 -10.53
CA TYR A 122 -2.94 14.34 -10.52
C TYR A 122 -2.50 13.83 -9.15
N THR A 123 -3.41 13.16 -8.44
CA THR A 123 -3.22 12.77 -7.04
C THR A 123 -2.91 11.28 -6.87
N VAL A 124 -2.38 10.92 -5.69
CA VAL A 124 -2.13 9.51 -5.34
C VAL A 124 -3.42 8.70 -5.27
N GLU A 125 -4.53 9.29 -4.80
CA GLU A 125 -5.84 8.64 -4.72
C GLU A 125 -6.40 8.34 -6.11
N ARG A 126 -6.17 9.24 -7.07
CA ARG A 126 -6.53 9.00 -8.48
C ARG A 126 -5.72 7.84 -9.05
N ALA A 127 -4.41 7.81 -8.83
CA ALA A 127 -3.54 6.71 -9.26
C ALA A 127 -3.96 5.37 -8.66
N LEU A 128 -4.31 5.34 -7.37
CA LEU A 128 -4.83 4.15 -6.67
C LEU A 128 -6.14 3.66 -7.32
N SER A 129 -7.09 4.56 -7.57
CA SER A 129 -8.38 4.24 -8.17
C SER A 129 -8.23 3.70 -9.60
N GLU A 130 -7.39 4.35 -10.42
CA GLU A 130 -7.12 3.92 -11.79
C GLU A 130 -6.39 2.57 -11.82
N THR A 131 -5.38 2.38 -10.97
CA THR A 131 -4.67 1.08 -10.84
C THR A 131 -5.63 -0.02 -10.41
N ALA A 132 -6.45 0.22 -9.38
CA ALA A 132 -7.40 -0.77 -8.85
C ALA A 132 -8.51 -1.14 -9.84
N LYS A 133 -8.90 -0.23 -10.74
CA LYS A 133 -9.86 -0.52 -11.82
C LYS A 133 -9.32 -1.49 -12.85
N GLY A 134 -8.00 -1.45 -13.12
CA GLY A 134 -7.33 -2.33 -14.07
C GLY A 134 -6.98 -3.74 -13.55
N LEU A 135 -7.34 -4.05 -12.30
CA LEU A 135 -7.08 -5.37 -11.71
C LEU A 135 -8.13 -6.40 -12.12
N HIS A 136 -7.66 -7.64 -12.29
CA HIS A 136 -8.45 -8.81 -12.69
C HIS A 136 -8.21 -10.00 -11.74
#